data_AF-A0A397FRJ7-F1
#
_entry.id   AF-A0A397FRJ7-F1
#
_cell.length_a   1.000
_cell.length_b   1.000
_cell.length_c   1.000
_cell.angle_alpha   90.00
_cell.angle_beta   90.00
_cell.angle_gamma   90.00
#
_symmetry.space_group_name_H-M   'P 1'
#
loop_
_entity.id
_entity.type
_entity.pdbx_description
1 polymer ?
#
loop_
_entity_poly.entity_id
_entity_poly.type
_entity_poly.pdbx_seq_one_letter_code
_entity_poly.pdbx_strand_id
1 'polypeptide(L)' 'MKRTYQPSKIKRARKCGFRKRMKKNYSVIVRRRQKGRWQLTV' A
#
# COMPACT_ATOMS: atom_id res chain seq x y z
N MET A 1 11.64 -21.32 14.96
CA MET A 1 12.19 -20.29 14.03
C MET A 1 11.17 -19.18 13.82
N LYS A 2 11.58 -17.91 13.83
CA LYS A 2 10.68 -16.75 13.67
C LYS A 2 10.20 -16.61 12.21
N ARG A 3 8.91 -16.33 11.99
CA ARG A 3 8.33 -16.12 10.66
C ARG A 3 8.59 -14.69 10.14
N THR A 4 8.58 -14.51 8.83
CA THR A 4 8.89 -13.21 8.18
C THR A 4 7.79 -12.17 8.37
N TYR A 5 6.54 -12.59 8.42
CA TYR A 5 5.43 -11.68 8.69
C TYR A 5 5.35 -11.38 10.17
N GLN A 6 5.81 -10.18 10.55
CA GLN A 6 5.69 -9.63 11.88
C GLN A 6 4.80 -8.38 11.80
N PRO A 7 3.48 -8.52 12.02
CA PRO A 7 2.52 -7.47 11.73
C PRO A 7 2.73 -6.25 12.62
N SER A 8 2.70 -5.07 12.02
CA SER A 8 2.59 -3.80 12.72
C SER A 8 1.73 -2.86 11.90
N LYS A 9 0.61 -2.40 12.48
CA LYS A 9 -0.36 -1.51 11.80
C LYS A 9 0.31 -0.20 11.37
N ILE A 10 1.15 0.38 12.23
CA ILE A 10 1.89 1.62 11.96
C ILE A 10 2.87 1.42 10.80
N LYS A 11 3.67 0.33 10.81
CA LYS A 11 4.63 0.05 9.73
C LYS A 11 3.92 -0.19 8.40
N ARG A 12 2.79 -0.91 8.42
CA ARG A 12 1.96 -1.17 7.22
C ARG A 12 1.40 0.12 6.63
N ALA A 13 0.81 0.99 7.46
CA ALA A 13 0.24 2.27 7.01
C ALA A 13 1.32 3.21 6.43
N ARG A 14 2.48 3.34 7.10
CA ARG A 14 3.58 4.20 6.63
C ARG A 14 4.22 3.71 5.32
N LYS A 15 4.34 2.38 5.13
CA LYS A 15 5.00 1.80 3.95
C LYS A 15 4.06 1.64 2.76
N CYS A 16 2.82 1.22 3.00
CA CYS A 16 1.91 0.77 1.95
C CYS A 16 0.64 1.64 1.81
N GLY A 17 0.36 2.54 2.75
CA GLY A 17 -0.85 3.36 2.75
C GLY A 17 -0.90 4.44 1.67
N PHE A 18 -2.08 5.03 1.49
CA PHE A 18 -2.39 6.00 0.42
C PHE A 18 -1.44 7.19 0.38
N ARG A 19 -1.20 7.84 1.53
CA ARG A 19 -0.31 9.01 1.62
C ARG A 19 1.09 8.72 1.08
N LYS A 20 1.63 7.53 1.36
CA LYS A 20 2.96 7.11 0.86
C LYS A 20 2.95 6.89 -0.65
N ARG A 21 1.88 6.30 -1.18
CA ARG A 21 1.70 6.10 -2.62
C ARG A 21 1.62 7.43 -3.35
N MET A 22 0.82 8.37 -2.87
CA MET A 22 0.70 9.70 -3.49
C MET A 22 2.03 10.48 -3.47
N LYS A 23 2.81 10.41 -2.38
CA LYS A 23 4.07 11.17 -2.27
C LYS A 23 5.19 10.70 -3.22
N LYS A 24 5.28 9.40 -3.52
CA LYS A 24 6.44 8.85 -4.27
C LYS A 24 6.09 7.91 -5.43
N ASN A 25 4.93 7.27 -5.41
CA ASN A 25 4.59 6.15 -6.31
C ASN A 25 3.12 6.23 -6.76
N TYR A 26 2.67 7.40 -7.24
CA TYR A 26 1.27 7.66 -7.61
C TYR A 26 0.81 6.80 -8.80
N SER A 27 1.74 6.39 -9.68
CA SER A 27 1.50 5.51 -10.82
C SER A 27 0.83 4.18 -10.43
N VAL A 28 1.11 3.66 -9.23
CA VAL A 28 0.45 2.47 -8.70
C VAL A 28 -1.05 2.70 -8.51
N ILE A 29 -1.45 3.86 -8.00
CA ILE A 29 -2.86 4.21 -7.80
C ILE A 29 -3.56 4.37 -9.15
N VAL A 30 -2.93 5.05 -10.10
CA VAL A 30 -3.46 5.23 -11.47
C VAL A 30 -3.72 3.87 -12.12
N ARG A 31 -2.74 2.97 -12.12
CA ARG A 31 -2.89 1.62 -12.68
C ARG A 31 -3.98 0.81 -11.98
N ARG A 32 -4.11 0.96 -10.65
CA ARG A 32 -5.16 0.27 -9.87
C ARG A 32 -6.55 0.81 -10.17
N ARG A 33 -6.69 2.12 -10.41
CA ARG A 33 -7.94 2.77 -10.85
C ARG A 33 -8.32 2.32 -12.25
N GLN A 34 -7.39 2.33 -13.19
CA GLN A 34 -7.62 1.84 -14.57
C GLN A 34 -8.06 0.37 -14.58
N LYS A 35 -7.50 -0.45 -13.70
CA LYS A 35 -7.92 -1.85 -13.54
C LYS A 35 -9.27 -2.02 -12.80
N GLY A 36 -9.84 -0.95 -12.23
CA GLY A 36 -11.10 -1.02 -11.48
C GLY A 36 -10.99 -1.73 -10.13
N ARG A 37 -9.83 -1.68 -9.45
CA ARG A 37 -9.66 -2.33 -8.14
C ARG A 37 -10.54 -1.64 -7.09
N TRP A 38 -11.39 -2.41 -6.42
CA TRP A 38 -12.29 -1.92 -5.36
C TRP A 38 -11.54 -1.25 -4.20
N GLN A 39 -10.34 -1.76 -3.87
CA GLN A 39 -9.45 -1.14 -2.89
C GLN A 39 -8.14 -0.72 -3.55
N LEU A 40 -7.76 0.55 -3.39
CA LEU A 40 -6.55 1.10 -4.02
C LEU A 40 -5.30 0.95 -3.14
N THR A 41 -5.47 0.92 -1.82
CA THR A 41 -4.39 0.67 -0.86
C THR A 41 -4.83 -0.30 0.21
N VAL A 42 -3.85 -0.75 1.01
CA VAL A 42 -4.02 -1.64 2.16
C VAL A 42 -4.53 -0.93 3.40
#